data_AF-A0A3D1D046-F1
#
_entry.id   AF-A0A3D1D046-F1
#
_cell.length_a   1.000
_cell.length_b   1.000
_cell.length_c   1.000
_cell.angle_alpha   90.00
_cell.angle_beta   90.00
_cell.angle_gamma   90.00
#
_symmetry.space_group_name_H-M   'P 1'
#
loop_
_entity.id
_entity.type
_entity.pdbx_description
1 polymer ?
#
loop_
_entity_poly.entity_id
_entity_poly.type
_entity_poly.pdbx_seq_one_letter_code
_entity_poly.pdbx_strand_id
1 'polypeptide(L)'
;MPLRLPDKLPAIDILKKENIFVMDETRAHSQQIRPLRIVILNLMPMKVTTETDLIRLLSNTPLQMEIYFMKLKSHTSKNTPVEHMMMFYRDSEELMKQKFDGMIVT
;
A
#
# COMPACT_ATOMS: atom_id res chain seq x y z
N MET A 1 0.08 -5.34 -12.91
CA MET A 1 -1.18 -6.12 -12.95
C MET A 1 -0.90 -7.44 -13.63
N PRO A 2 -1.56 -8.56 -13.28
CA PRO A 2 -1.52 -9.74 -14.13
C PRO A 2 -1.97 -9.37 -15.54
N LEU A 3 -1.26 -9.90 -16.54
CA LEU A 3 -1.69 -9.81 -17.93
C LEU A 3 -2.96 -10.65 -18.09
N ARG A 4 -4.03 -10.02 -18.57
CA ARG A 4 -5.26 -10.70 -18.97
C ARG A 4 -5.02 -11.28 -20.35
N LEU A 5 -4.98 -12.60 -20.45
CA LEU A 5 -4.82 -13.31 -21.71
C LEU A 5 -5.97 -14.29 -21.88
N PRO A 6 -6.50 -14.46 -23.10
CA PRO A 6 -7.50 -15.49 -23.37
C PRO A 6 -6.97 -16.87 -23.00
N ASP A 7 -7.78 -17.69 -22.34
CA ASP A 7 -7.41 -19.00 -21.76
C ASP A 7 -6.77 -20.00 -22.77
N LYS A 8 -6.90 -19.75 -24.08
CA LYS A 8 -6.35 -20.60 -25.17
C LYS A 8 -5.10 -20.04 -25.84
N LEU A 9 -4.50 -18.96 -25.32
CA LEU A 9 -3.33 -18.35 -25.93
C LEU A 9 -2.07 -19.24 -25.70
N PRO A 10 -1.41 -19.73 -26.76
CA PRO A 10 -0.21 -20.60 -26.62
C PRO A 10 0.96 -19.92 -25.87
N ALA A 11 0.97 -18.59 -25.84
CA ALA A 11 1.98 -17.80 -25.13
C ALA A 11 1.91 -17.95 -23.60
N ILE A 12 0.79 -18.43 -23.03
CA ILE A 12 0.63 -18.61 -21.58
C ILE A 12 1.73 -19.54 -21.03
N ASP A 13 2.02 -20.64 -21.73
CA ASP A 13 3.03 -21.62 -21.28
C ASP A 13 4.46 -21.09 -21.39
N ILE A 14 4.71 -20.19 -22.34
CA ILE A 14 6.01 -19.52 -22.52
C ILE A 14 6.21 -18.49 -21.41
N LEU A 15 5.21 -17.64 -21.18
CA LEU A 15 5.24 -16.58 -20.17
C LEU A 15 5.34 -17.15 -18.74
N LYS A 16 4.66 -18.28 -18.45
CA LYS A 16 4.80 -19.00 -17.17
C LYS A 16 6.22 -19.49 -16.93
N LYS A 17 6.94 -19.92 -17.98
CA LYS A 17 8.36 -20.33 -17.87
C LYS A 17 9.30 -19.15 -17.62
N GLU A 18 8.89 -17.94 -18.00
CA GLU A 18 9.62 -16.69 -17.76
C GLU A 18 9.30 -16.04 -16.41
N ASN A 19 8.60 -16.74 -15.50
CA ASN A 19 8.08 -16.20 -14.23
C ASN A 19 7.10 -15.01 -14.40
N ILE A 20 6.53 -14.85 -15.60
CA ILE A 20 5.52 -13.83 -15.85
C ILE A 20 4.17 -14.39 -15.38
N PHE A 21 3.57 -13.70 -14.42
CA PHE A 21 2.32 -14.11 -13.81
C PHE A 21 1.14 -13.83 -14.76
N VAL A 22 0.74 -14.85 -15.51
CA VAL A 22 -0.44 -14.82 -16.39
C VAL A 22 -1.65 -15.36 -15.64
N MET A 23 -2.74 -14.61 -15.57
CA MET A 23 -4.00 -15.05 -14.97
C MET A 23 -5.02 -15.41 -16.05
N ASP A 24 -5.64 -16.58 -15.92
CA ASP A 24 -6.80 -16.98 -16.73
C ASP A 24 -7.98 -16.01 -16.47
N GLU A 25 -8.73 -15.67 -17.53
CA GLU A 25 -9.80 -14.67 -17.50
C GLU A 25 -10.88 -15.03 -16.46
N THR A 26 -11.17 -16.32 -16.33
CA THR A 26 -12.14 -16.87 -15.35
C THR A 26 -11.70 -16.71 -13.90
N ARG A 27 -10.38 -16.70 -13.63
CA ARG A 27 -9.82 -16.57 -12.28
C ARG A 27 -9.65 -15.10 -11.86
N ALA A 28 -9.38 -14.21 -12.81
CA ALA A 28 -9.27 -12.77 -12.56
C ALA A 28 -10.59 -12.15 -12.08
N HIS A 29 -11.74 -12.66 -12.54
CA HIS A 29 -13.07 -12.19 -12.12
C HIS A 29 -13.53 -12.73 -10.75
N SER A 30 -12.98 -13.85 -10.28
CA SER A 30 -13.42 -14.50 -9.04
C SER A 30 -12.61 -14.09 -7.81
N GLN A 31 -11.45 -13.46 -7.98
CA GLN A 31 -10.68 -12.95 -6.85
C GLN A 31 -11.26 -11.62 -6.37
N GLN A 32 -12.13 -11.68 -5.37
CA GLN A 32 -12.42 -10.55 -4.48
C GLN A 32 -11.21 -10.31 -3.56
N ILE A 33 -10.10 -9.80 -4.11
CA ILE A 33 -8.93 -9.45 -3.30
C ILE A 33 -9.29 -8.20 -2.50
N ARG A 34 -9.46 -8.35 -1.18
CA ARG A 34 -9.61 -7.19 -0.29
C ARG A 34 -8.34 -6.33 -0.32
N PRO A 35 -8.45 -5.00 -0.19
CA PRO A 35 -7.26 -4.15 -0.09
C PRO A 35 -6.44 -4.51 1.15
N LEU A 36 -5.11 -4.43 1.01
CA LEU A 36 -4.18 -4.55 2.12
C LEU A 36 -4.16 -3.26 2.91
N ARG A 37 -4.27 -3.35 4.24
CA ARG A 37 -4.27 -2.19 5.13
C ARG A 37 -2.88 -2.05 5.73
N ILE A 38 -2.17 -0.99 5.35
CA ILE A 38 -0.81 -0.70 5.82
C ILE A 38 -0.84 0.54 6.70
N VAL A 39 -0.23 0.46 7.88
CA VAL A 39 -0.04 1.60 8.77
C VAL A 39 1.42 2.07 8.75
N ILE A 40 1.64 3.37 8.67
CA ILE A 40 2.96 3.98 8.60
C ILE A 40 3.15 4.93 9.78
N LEU A 41 4.09 4.59 10.65
CA LEU A 41 4.58 5.50 11.69
C LEU A 41 5.76 6.29 11.13
N ASN A 42 5.48 7.49 10.63
CA ASN A 42 6.50 8.37 10.07
C ASN A 42 7.16 9.20 11.18
N LEU A 43 8.37 8.82 11.60
CA LEU A 43 9.19 9.55 12.59
C LEU A 43 10.14 10.58 11.95
N MET A 44 10.18 10.66 10.62
CA MET A 44 11.08 11.59 9.92
C MET A 44 10.66 13.06 10.14
N PRO A 45 11.64 13.99 10.15
CA PRO A 45 11.37 15.42 10.29
C PRO A 45 10.71 16.02 9.05
N MET A 46 11.04 15.51 7.85
CA MET A 46 10.48 15.96 6.57
C MET A 46 9.36 15.04 6.11
N LYS A 47 8.18 15.18 6.74
CA LYS A 47 7.08 14.22 6.57
C LYS A 47 6.59 14.05 5.13
N VAL A 48 6.29 15.16 4.46
CA VAL A 48 5.74 15.16 3.08
C VAL A 48 6.68 14.47 2.08
N THR A 49 7.99 14.69 2.21
CA THR A 49 8.99 14.05 1.34
C THR A 49 9.01 12.54 1.58
N THR A 50 9.10 12.12 2.84
CA THR A 50 9.10 10.70 3.21
C THR A 50 7.80 10.00 2.80
N GLU A 51 6.65 10.65 2.96
CA GLU A 51 5.35 10.14 2.50
C GLU A 51 5.36 9.90 0.98
N THR A 52 5.85 10.87 0.22
CA THR A 52 5.90 10.79 -1.24
C THR A 52 6.79 9.63 -1.69
N ASP A 53 7.97 9.48 -1.09
CA ASP A 53 8.90 8.42 -1.46
C ASP A 53 8.37 7.02 -1.07
N LEU A 54 7.75 6.89 0.11
CA LEU A 54 7.09 5.64 0.51
C LEU A 54 5.93 5.29 -0.42
N ILE A 55 5.05 6.25 -0.71
CA ILE A 55 3.89 6.01 -1.59
C ILE A 55 4.37 5.61 -3.00
N ARG A 56 5.44 6.22 -3.54
CA ARG A 56 6.01 5.82 -4.83
C ARG A 56 6.43 4.35 -4.83
N LEU A 57 7.16 3.90 -3.81
CA LEU A 57 7.59 2.51 -3.72
C LEU A 57 6.40 1.55 -3.58
N LEU A 58 5.44 1.91 -2.72
CA LEU A 58 4.23 1.12 -2.47
C LEU A 58 3.26 1.12 -3.66
N SER A 59 3.35 2.09 -4.58
CA SER A 59 2.51 2.14 -5.79
C SER A 59 2.97 1.16 -6.87
N ASN A 60 4.18 0.57 -6.74
CA ASN A 60 4.75 -0.33 -7.75
C ASN A 60 4.29 -1.79 -7.59
N THR A 61 3.07 -2.02 -7.08
CA THR A 61 2.46 -3.35 -6.95
C THR A 61 1.06 -3.36 -7.56
N PRO A 62 0.64 -4.49 -8.16
CA PRO A 62 -0.74 -4.65 -8.62
C PRO A 62 -1.77 -4.82 -7.51
N LEU A 63 -1.34 -4.94 -6.24
CA LEU A 63 -2.24 -5.14 -5.11
C LEU A 63 -2.88 -3.81 -4.71
N GLN A 64 -4.18 -3.85 -4.40
CA GLN A 64 -4.87 -2.70 -3.82
C GLN A 64 -4.40 -2.51 -2.37
N MET A 65 -4.09 -1.27 -2.00
CA MET A 65 -3.62 -0.93 -0.66
C MET A 65 -4.32 0.30 -0.09
N GLU A 66 -4.61 0.27 1.21
CA GLU A 66 -5.04 1.39 2.02
C GLU A 66 -3.89 1.79 2.96
N ILE A 67 -3.44 3.03 2.87
CA ILE A 67 -2.32 3.55 3.66
C ILE A 67 -2.85 4.48 4.75
N TYR A 68 -2.43 4.25 5.98
CA TYR A 68 -2.78 5.06 7.15
C TYR A 68 -1.52 5.63 7.80
N PHE A 69 -1.43 6.96 7.90
CA PHE A 69 -0.32 7.60 8.61
C PHE A 69 -0.66 7.74 10.10
N MET A 70 0.21 7.20 10.94
CA MET A 70 0.11 7.24 12.40
C MET A 70 0.98 8.36 12.97
N LYS A 71 0.42 9.14 13.91
CA LYS A 71 1.19 10.06 14.77
C LYS A 71 1.19 9.58 16.22
N LEU A 72 2.27 9.88 16.93
CA LEU A 72 2.36 9.72 18.38
C LEU A 72 1.80 10.97 19.06
N LYS A 73 0.91 10.79 20.04
CA LYS A 73 0.34 11.89 20.83
C LYS A 73 1.39 12.79 21.49
N SER A 74 2.56 12.24 21.83
CA SER A 74 3.61 12.94 22.55
C SER A 74 4.52 13.80 21.65
N HIS A 75 4.38 13.74 20.32
CA HIS A 75 5.31 14.40 19.40
C HIS A 75 4.63 15.47 18.53
N THR A 76 4.99 16.73 18.76
CA THR A 76 4.66 17.83 17.86
C THR A 76 5.71 17.94 16.77
N SER A 77 5.31 17.71 15.51
CA SER A 77 6.21 17.91 14.37
C SER A 77 6.51 19.41 14.22
N LYS A 78 7.78 19.79 14.32
CA LYS A 78 8.21 21.20 14.21
C LYS A 78 8.25 21.71 12.76
N ASN A 79 8.38 20.80 11.79
CA ASN A 79 8.67 21.15 10.39
C ASN A 79 7.49 20.85 9.44
N THR A 80 6.36 20.36 9.95
CA THR A 80 5.19 20.01 9.13
C THR A 80 4.02 20.92 9.51
N PRO A 81 3.30 21.51 8.54
CA PRO A 81 2.10 22.30 8.83
C PRO A 81 1.11 21.50 9.67
N VAL A 82 0.56 22.16 10.69
CA VAL A 82 -0.42 21.54 11.61
C VAL A 82 -1.65 21.03 10.84
N GLU A 83 -2.06 21.75 9.81
CA GLU A 83 -3.18 21.39 8.92
C GLU A 83 -2.95 20.04 8.21
N HIS A 84 -1.75 19.79 7.69
CA HIS A 84 -1.38 18.51 7.06
C HIS A 84 -1.46 17.37 8.08
N MET A 85 -0.94 17.60 9.28
CA MET A 85 -0.99 16.61 10.37
C MET A 85 -2.43 16.33 10.85
N MET A 86 -3.33 17.31 10.81
CA MET A 86 -4.74 17.11 11.19
C MET A 86 -5.51 16.35 10.11
N MET A 87 -5.25 16.64 8.83
CA MET A 87 -5.97 16.01 7.73
C MET A 87 -5.54 14.56 7.49
N PHE A 88 -4.24 14.28 7.53
CA PHE A 88 -3.69 13.01 7.02
C PHE A 88 -3.18 12.06 8.09
N TYR A 89 -2.89 12.53 9.32
CA TYR A 89 -2.40 11.68 10.40
C TYR A 89 -3.49 11.35 11.43
N ARG A 90 -3.54 10.07 11.80
CA ARG A 90 -4.43 9.55 12.86
C ARG A 90 -3.64 9.22 14.12
N ASP A 91 -4.28 9.36 15.27
CA ASP A 91 -3.67 9.05 16.55
C ASP A 91 -3.44 7.55 16.71
N SER A 92 -2.31 7.20 17.31
CA SER A 92 -1.95 5.79 17.56
C SER A 92 -3.04 5.05 18.34
N GLU A 93 -3.68 5.68 19.32
CA GLU A 93 -4.77 5.06 20.09
C GLU A 93 -5.99 4.65 19.25
N GLU A 94 -6.28 5.38 18.17
CA GLU A 94 -7.38 5.06 17.26
C GLU A 94 -6.99 3.88 16.36
N LEU A 95 -5.78 3.92 15.80
CA LEU A 95 -5.31 2.89 14.87
C LEU A 95 -4.99 1.58 15.59
N MET A 96 -4.49 1.61 16.83
CA MET A 96 -4.19 0.41 17.62
C MET A 96 -5.43 -0.45 17.93
N LYS A 97 -6.64 0.11 17.78
CA LYS A 97 -7.91 -0.65 17.89
C LYS A 97 -8.26 -1.43 16.62
N GLN A 98 -7.52 -1.22 15.52
CA GLN A 98 -7.76 -1.80 14.22
C GLN A 98 -6.69 -2.84 13.87
N LYS A 99 -7.02 -3.77 12.97
CA LYS A 99 -6.05 -4.73 12.42
C LYS A 99 -5.50 -4.23 11.09
N PHE A 100 -4.18 -4.33 10.94
CA PHE A 100 -3.43 -4.01 9.73
C PHE A 100 -2.69 -5.23 9.23
N ASP A 101 -2.49 -5.30 7.92
CA ASP A 101 -1.73 -6.35 7.25
C ASP A 101 -0.22 -6.10 7.31
N GLY A 102 0.18 -4.85 7.53
CA GLY A 102 1.59 -4.47 7.68
C GLY A 102 1.77 -3.12 8.37
N MET A 103 2.95 -2.94 8.95
CA MET A 103 3.37 -1.70 9.60
C MET A 103 4.76 -1.29 9.10
N ILE A 104 4.93 -0.02 8.76
CA ILE A 104 6.22 0.58 8.40
C ILE A 104 6.56 1.63 9.45
N VAL A 105 7.78 1.55 9.98
CA VAL A 105 8.34 2.57 10.88
C VAL A 105 9.55 3.17 10.18
N THR A 106 9.54 4.49 10.00
CA THR A 106 10.66 5.24 9.39
C THR A 106 11.56 5.82 10.44
#